data_AF-A0A9P1CJA3-F1
#
_entry.id   AF-A0A9P1CJA3-F1
#
_cell.length_a   1.000
_cell.length_b   1.000
_cell.length_c   1.000
_cell.angle_alpha   90.00
_cell.angle_beta   90.00
_cell.angle_gamma   90.00
#
_symmetry.space_group_name_H-M   'P 1'
#
loop_
_entity.id
_entity.type
_entity.pdbx_description
1 polymer ?
#
loop_
_entity_poly.entity_id
_entity_poly.type
_entity_poly.pdbx_seq_one_letter_code
_entity_poly.pdbx_strand_id
1 'polypeptide(L)'
;MLLAMLEYDRDTDPQGRLMIELRMDAFKERLQEVKKREQTQAKKLEDARKAIAAAVEKGEIEPMEKAIQVAEVETTMSDEELVAAKTRLESWREADGQLLEAISVRKTAVIRNALTAAEEAGLKNQNCDAALTLYRQLIVEAAQAQLQEALQVGEIENLEQAIEKAEKDMAGISEKGVKEAREQLGSWRKLEEEITAACESKVLSELKKGVDAAASIGFRSREVALAKQLLAEQCATDLEELESAMKLGSPKKLHSVLQDLAEKNELAAEDLKRGQECLKAQQSGYKALEDAMASPQIDSLKQALRAAEEAKLQGPLREEAEKKLQEMEQNSELEQALQEADRIEAQP
;
A
#
# COMPACT_ATOMS: atom_id res chain seq x y z
N MET A 1 -79.98 10.82 45.84
CA MET A 1 -81.40 10.68 45.45
C MET A 1 -81.97 9.28 45.71
N LEU A 2 -81.21 8.19 45.52
CA LEU A 2 -81.64 6.81 45.86
C LEU A 2 -81.80 6.52 47.38
N LEU A 3 -81.19 7.31 48.26
CA LEU A 3 -81.35 7.17 49.71
C LEU A 3 -82.64 7.81 50.27
N ALA A 4 -83.35 8.63 49.49
CA ALA A 4 -84.55 9.35 49.94
C ALA A 4 -85.88 8.64 49.61
N MET A 5 -85.86 7.49 48.91
CA MET A 5 -87.03 6.65 48.64
C MET A 5 -87.12 5.42 49.55
N LEU A 6 -86.35 5.37 50.64
CA LEU A 6 -86.29 4.24 51.58
C LEU A 6 -87.11 4.46 52.87
N GLU A 7 -87.94 5.50 52.92
CA GLU A 7 -89.00 5.66 53.92
C GLU A 7 -90.33 5.07 53.42
N TYR A 8 -90.26 3.89 52.77
CA TYR A 8 -91.42 3.05 52.55
C TYR A 8 -91.67 2.25 53.83
N ASP A 9 -92.89 2.34 54.33
CA ASP A 9 -93.35 1.82 55.61
C ASP A 9 -92.91 0.36 55.84
N ARG A 10 -92.04 0.14 56.83
CA ARG A 10 -91.24 -1.10 56.96
C ARG A 10 -92.03 -2.32 57.41
N ASP A 11 -93.28 -2.15 57.83
CA ASP A 11 -94.08 -3.19 58.49
C ASP A 11 -95.24 -3.75 57.63
N THR A 12 -95.50 -3.21 56.43
CA THR A 12 -96.68 -3.58 55.61
C THR A 12 -96.40 -4.45 54.39
N ASP A 13 -95.14 -4.64 53.97
CA ASP A 13 -94.80 -5.51 52.83
C ASP A 13 -93.50 -6.33 53.04
N PRO A 14 -93.59 -7.53 53.62
CA PRO A 14 -92.44 -8.42 53.80
C PRO A 14 -91.83 -8.91 52.47
N GLN A 15 -92.59 -8.92 51.36
CA GLN A 15 -92.06 -9.26 50.05
C GLN A 15 -91.21 -8.11 49.47
N GLY A 16 -91.64 -6.86 49.65
CA GLY A 16 -90.86 -5.67 49.32
C GLY A 16 -89.53 -5.59 50.07
N ARG A 17 -89.50 -5.95 51.36
CA ARG A 17 -88.28 -6.03 52.17
C ARG A 17 -87.30 -7.08 51.64
N LEU A 18 -87.78 -8.29 51.36
CA LEU A 18 -86.95 -9.37 50.80
C LEU A 18 -86.36 -8.96 49.43
N MET A 19 -87.14 -8.27 48.60
CA MET A 19 -86.66 -7.76 47.30
C MET A 19 -85.60 -6.67 47.44
N ILE A 20 -85.67 -5.82 48.46
CA ILE A 20 -84.64 -4.80 48.76
C ILE A 20 -83.37 -5.47 49.30
N GLU A 21 -83.49 -6.42 50.23
CA GLU A 21 -82.36 -7.16 50.80
C GLU A 21 -81.62 -7.98 49.71
N LEU A 22 -82.36 -8.71 48.86
CA LEU A 22 -81.80 -9.45 47.71
C LEU A 22 -81.10 -8.51 46.70
N ARG A 23 -81.67 -7.31 46.44
CA ARG A 23 -81.02 -6.30 45.57
C ARG A 23 -79.77 -5.70 46.21
N MET A 24 -79.75 -5.51 47.54
CA MET A 24 -78.59 -5.00 48.26
C MET A 24 -77.45 -6.01 48.29
N ASP A 25 -77.73 -7.30 48.45
CA ASP A 25 -76.69 -8.33 48.45
C ASP A 25 -76.12 -8.57 47.05
N ALA A 26 -76.96 -8.57 46.00
CA ALA A 26 -76.51 -8.56 44.61
C ALA A 26 -75.67 -7.31 44.27
N PHE A 27 -76.00 -6.15 44.85
CA PHE A 27 -75.21 -4.93 44.69
C PHE A 27 -73.85 -5.03 45.40
N LYS A 28 -73.80 -5.56 46.64
CA LYS A 28 -72.53 -5.79 47.36
C LYS A 28 -71.62 -6.77 46.63
N GLU A 29 -72.18 -7.86 46.08
CA GLU A 29 -71.43 -8.85 45.31
C GLU A 29 -70.84 -8.23 44.04
N ARG A 30 -71.64 -7.48 43.27
CA ARG A 30 -71.14 -6.70 42.11
C ARG A 30 -70.08 -5.68 42.52
N LEU A 31 -70.23 -5.01 43.65
CA LEU A 31 -69.26 -4.02 44.13
C LEU A 31 -67.94 -4.68 44.56
N GLN A 32 -67.99 -5.87 45.16
CA GLN A 32 -66.79 -6.67 45.43
C GLN A 32 -66.14 -7.18 44.15
N GLU A 33 -66.92 -7.59 43.15
CA GLU A 33 -66.42 -8.01 41.84
C GLU A 33 -65.73 -6.84 41.12
N VAL A 34 -66.35 -5.66 41.11
CA VAL A 34 -65.76 -4.43 40.56
C VAL A 34 -64.47 -4.07 41.29
N LYS A 35 -64.44 -4.09 42.63
CA LYS A 35 -63.21 -3.85 43.41
C LYS A 35 -62.09 -4.85 43.11
N LYS A 36 -62.42 -6.14 42.97
CA LYS A 36 -61.43 -7.18 42.59
C LYS A 36 -60.89 -6.94 41.18
N ARG A 37 -61.76 -6.55 40.24
CA ARG A 37 -61.36 -6.17 38.87
C ARG A 37 -60.43 -4.95 38.91
N GLU A 38 -60.82 -3.87 39.57
CA GLU A 38 -60.01 -2.65 39.73
C GLU A 38 -58.64 -2.95 40.37
N GLN A 39 -58.58 -3.76 41.43
CA GLN A 39 -57.31 -4.17 42.05
C GLN A 39 -56.42 -4.97 41.09
N THR A 40 -57.01 -5.85 40.30
CA THR A 40 -56.27 -6.65 39.30
C THR A 40 -55.75 -5.75 38.18
N GLN A 41 -56.56 -4.79 37.72
CA GLN A 41 -56.17 -3.81 36.71
C GLN A 41 -55.04 -2.89 37.21
N ALA A 42 -55.17 -2.36 38.42
CA ALA A 42 -54.15 -1.53 39.05
C ALA A 42 -52.81 -2.27 39.18
N LYS A 43 -52.84 -3.54 39.60
CA LYS A 43 -51.63 -4.37 39.68
C LYS A 43 -50.98 -4.59 38.32
N LYS A 44 -51.77 -4.94 37.29
CA LYS A 44 -51.26 -5.10 35.93
C LYS A 44 -50.61 -3.84 35.37
N LEU A 45 -51.16 -2.67 35.68
CA LEU A 45 -50.60 -1.38 35.27
C LEU A 45 -49.32 -1.05 36.01
N GLU A 46 -49.25 -1.32 37.30
CA GLU A 46 -48.01 -1.17 38.06
C GLU A 46 -46.92 -2.10 37.50
N ASP A 47 -47.27 -3.33 37.17
CA ASP A 47 -46.38 -4.30 36.53
C ASP A 47 -45.95 -3.81 35.13
N ALA A 48 -46.86 -3.24 34.34
CA ALA A 48 -46.55 -2.65 33.03
C ALA A 48 -45.61 -1.44 33.15
N ARG A 49 -45.84 -0.54 34.12
CA ARG A 49 -44.95 0.59 34.41
C ARG A 49 -43.55 0.13 34.82
N LYS A 50 -43.47 -0.89 35.69
CA LYS A 50 -42.18 -1.50 36.08
C LYS A 50 -41.48 -2.14 34.88
N ALA A 51 -42.24 -2.80 34.00
CA ALA A 51 -41.69 -3.39 32.78
C ALA A 51 -41.19 -2.32 31.79
N ILE A 52 -41.93 -1.21 31.60
CA ILE A 52 -41.49 -0.05 30.81
C ILE A 52 -40.20 0.53 31.40
N ALA A 53 -40.15 0.78 32.72
CA ALA A 53 -38.96 1.32 33.37
C ALA A 53 -37.75 0.38 33.24
N ALA A 54 -37.95 -0.93 33.43
CA ALA A 54 -36.91 -1.93 33.26
C ALA A 54 -36.43 -2.03 31.80
N ALA A 55 -37.34 -1.94 30.83
CA ALA A 55 -37.00 -1.92 29.41
C ALA A 55 -36.20 -0.66 29.05
N VAL A 56 -36.59 0.50 29.58
CA VAL A 56 -35.88 1.78 29.47
C VAL A 56 -34.45 1.70 30.01
N GLU A 57 -34.27 1.09 31.17
CA GLU A 57 -32.95 0.89 31.78
C GLU A 57 -32.06 -0.01 30.93
N LYS A 58 -32.64 -1.08 30.38
CA LYS A 58 -31.94 -2.07 29.57
C LYS A 58 -31.79 -1.70 28.10
N GLY A 59 -32.55 -0.73 27.60
CA GLY A 59 -32.54 -0.35 26.19
C GLY A 59 -33.11 -1.41 25.24
N GLU A 60 -34.09 -2.22 25.69
CA GLU A 60 -34.61 -3.36 24.93
C GLU A 60 -35.97 -3.05 24.26
N ILE A 61 -36.05 -3.19 22.94
CA ILE A 61 -37.24 -2.87 22.13
C ILE A 61 -38.42 -3.82 22.43
N GLU A 62 -38.21 -5.14 22.38
CA GLU A 62 -39.31 -6.11 22.54
C GLU A 62 -40.01 -6.03 23.91
N PRO A 63 -39.29 -5.95 25.05
CA PRO A 63 -39.93 -5.81 26.36
C PRO A 63 -40.70 -4.50 26.51
N MET A 64 -40.17 -3.40 25.95
CA MET A 64 -40.84 -2.09 25.94
C MET A 64 -42.15 -2.14 25.15
N GLU A 65 -42.14 -2.74 23.96
CA GLU A 65 -43.33 -2.90 23.12
C GLU A 65 -44.41 -3.75 23.82
N LYS A 66 -44.04 -4.89 24.40
CA LYS A 66 -44.98 -5.75 25.15
C LYS A 66 -45.58 -5.02 26.35
N ALA A 67 -44.78 -4.23 27.06
CA ALA A 67 -45.26 -3.47 28.22
C ALA A 67 -46.22 -2.33 27.82
N ILE A 68 -45.96 -1.65 26.70
CA ILE A 68 -46.88 -0.65 26.12
C ILE A 68 -48.20 -1.29 25.69
N GLN A 69 -48.18 -2.45 25.03
CA GLN A 69 -49.40 -3.16 24.63
C GLN A 69 -50.30 -3.51 25.83
N VAL A 70 -49.70 -3.95 26.95
CA VAL A 70 -50.44 -4.22 28.20
C VAL A 70 -51.03 -2.92 28.78
N ALA A 71 -50.26 -1.83 28.75
CA ALA A 71 -50.71 -0.52 29.23
C ALA A 71 -51.86 0.07 28.40
N GLU A 72 -51.85 -0.11 27.08
CA GLU A 72 -52.91 0.35 26.17
C GLU A 72 -54.25 -0.32 26.43
N VAL A 73 -54.24 -1.64 26.70
CA VAL A 73 -55.45 -2.43 26.92
C VAL A 73 -56.12 -2.07 28.26
N GLU A 74 -55.36 -1.68 29.27
CA GLU A 74 -55.87 -1.45 30.63
C GLU A 74 -56.37 0.01 30.86
N THR A 75 -56.39 0.87 29.82
CA THR A 75 -57.10 2.18 29.67
C THR A 75 -56.95 3.26 30.75
N THR A 76 -56.15 3.04 31.81
CA THR A 76 -56.06 3.97 32.97
C THR A 76 -54.65 4.49 33.26
N MET A 77 -53.67 4.18 32.39
CA MET A 77 -52.39 4.90 32.40
C MET A 77 -52.61 6.34 31.89
N SER A 78 -51.86 7.32 32.41
CA SER A 78 -51.97 8.69 31.90
C SER A 78 -51.47 8.74 30.46
N ASP A 79 -52.21 9.46 29.61
CA ASP A 79 -51.88 9.60 28.19
C ASP A 79 -50.44 10.12 27.99
N GLU A 80 -49.95 10.98 28.89
CA GLU A 80 -48.60 11.55 28.83
C GLU A 80 -47.49 10.50 29.02
N GLU A 81 -47.61 9.58 29.99
CA GLU A 81 -46.61 8.54 30.24
C GLU A 81 -46.56 7.54 29.06
N LEU A 82 -47.74 7.19 28.54
CA LEU A 82 -47.87 6.28 27.41
C LEU A 82 -47.31 6.90 26.13
N VAL A 83 -47.60 8.19 25.88
CA VAL A 83 -47.06 8.92 24.72
C VAL A 83 -45.54 9.00 24.82
N ALA A 84 -44.98 9.34 25.98
CA ALA A 84 -43.52 9.38 26.16
C ALA A 84 -42.86 8.01 25.91
N ALA A 85 -43.48 6.92 26.39
CA ALA A 85 -43.01 5.57 26.15
C ALA A 85 -43.05 5.20 24.65
N LYS A 86 -44.12 5.57 23.93
CA LYS A 86 -44.26 5.35 22.49
C LYS A 86 -43.23 6.11 21.68
N THR A 87 -43.05 7.41 21.94
CA THR A 87 -42.05 8.24 21.24
C THR A 87 -40.65 7.66 21.42
N ARG A 88 -40.33 7.16 22.61
CA ARG A 88 -39.04 6.51 22.87
C ARG A 88 -38.90 5.16 22.17
N LEU A 89 -39.96 4.36 22.09
CA LEU A 89 -39.94 3.11 21.32
C LEU A 89 -39.73 3.39 19.83
N GLU A 90 -40.35 4.44 19.28
CA GLU A 90 -40.17 4.86 17.90
C GLU A 90 -38.73 5.29 17.62
N SER A 91 -38.11 6.10 18.49
CA SER A 91 -36.70 6.49 18.32
C SER A 91 -35.75 5.29 18.40
N TRP A 92 -36.05 4.31 19.27
CA TRP A 92 -35.29 3.06 19.31
C TRP A 92 -35.42 2.23 18.04
N ARG A 93 -36.63 2.13 17.47
CA ARG A 93 -36.86 1.42 16.20
C ARG A 93 -36.15 2.09 15.04
N GLU A 94 -36.16 3.42 15.01
CA GLU A 94 -35.43 4.18 14.00
C GLU A 94 -33.91 3.94 14.11
N ALA A 95 -33.35 4.06 15.31
CA ALA A 95 -31.93 3.79 15.55
C ALA A 95 -31.54 2.33 15.24
N ASP A 96 -32.39 1.37 15.60
CA ASP A 96 -32.16 -0.05 15.28
C ASP A 96 -32.22 -0.32 13.77
N GLY A 97 -33.17 0.30 13.07
CA GLY A 97 -33.26 0.26 11.61
C GLY A 97 -32.00 0.83 10.94
N GLN A 98 -31.50 1.97 11.44
CA GLN A 98 -30.25 2.58 10.96
C GLN A 98 -29.03 1.67 11.23
N LEU A 99 -28.97 0.98 12.36
CA LEU A 99 -27.91 0.01 12.66
C LEU A 99 -27.93 -1.17 11.70
N LEU A 100 -29.11 -1.76 11.45
CA LEU A 100 -29.26 -2.88 10.51
C LEU A 100 -28.84 -2.48 9.10
N GLU A 101 -29.27 -1.30 8.64
CA GLU A 101 -28.84 -0.77 7.35
C GLU A 101 -27.32 -0.55 7.32
N ALA A 102 -26.75 0.08 8.34
CA ALA A 102 -25.31 0.34 8.43
C ALA A 102 -24.46 -0.93 8.42
N ILE A 103 -24.90 -1.97 9.15
CA ILE A 103 -24.27 -3.30 9.16
C ILE A 103 -24.30 -3.90 7.76
N SER A 104 -25.42 -3.78 7.04
CA SER A 104 -25.54 -4.32 5.68
C SER A 104 -24.64 -3.61 4.67
N VAL A 105 -24.47 -2.29 4.80
CA VAL A 105 -23.67 -1.45 3.90
C VAL A 105 -22.16 -1.62 4.17
N ARG A 106 -21.77 -2.03 5.38
CA ARG A 106 -20.38 -2.27 5.80
C ARG A 106 -19.42 -1.09 5.54
N LYS A 107 -19.91 0.15 5.74
CA LYS A 107 -19.09 1.37 5.64
C LYS A 107 -18.82 1.96 7.01
N THR A 108 -17.55 2.16 7.35
CA THR A 108 -17.10 2.64 8.67
C THR A 108 -17.82 3.93 9.13
N ALA A 109 -17.96 4.91 8.24
CA ALA A 109 -18.64 6.17 8.54
C ALA A 109 -20.14 5.98 8.83
N VAL A 110 -20.82 5.10 8.07
CA VAL A 110 -22.25 4.83 8.23
C VAL A 110 -22.50 4.11 9.56
N ILE A 111 -21.66 3.12 9.89
CA ILE A 111 -21.74 2.38 11.16
C ILE A 111 -21.48 3.30 12.34
N ARG A 112 -20.49 4.19 12.27
CA ARG A 112 -20.22 5.17 13.33
C ARG A 112 -21.43 6.06 13.59
N ASN A 113 -22.04 6.61 12.54
CA ASN A 113 -23.19 7.49 12.67
C ASN A 113 -24.40 6.75 13.27
N ALA A 114 -24.66 5.51 12.84
CA ALA A 114 -25.73 4.69 13.39
C ALA A 114 -25.49 4.32 14.87
N LEU A 115 -24.23 4.05 15.25
CA LEU A 115 -23.86 3.83 16.65
C LEU A 115 -24.06 5.07 17.51
N THR A 116 -23.72 6.26 17.01
CA THR A 116 -23.97 7.53 17.71
C THR A 116 -25.47 7.78 17.89
N ALA A 117 -26.28 7.56 16.85
CA ALA A 117 -27.73 7.68 16.95
C ALA A 117 -28.33 6.69 17.96
N ALA A 118 -27.84 5.45 17.98
CA ALA A 118 -28.25 4.45 18.97
C ALA A 118 -27.85 4.84 20.40
N GLU A 119 -26.66 5.39 20.60
CA GLU A 119 -26.19 5.90 21.89
C GLU A 119 -27.05 7.09 22.38
N GLU A 120 -27.33 8.05 21.51
CA GLU A 120 -28.20 9.20 21.80
C GLU A 120 -29.64 8.77 22.16
N ALA A 121 -30.14 7.71 21.52
CA ALA A 121 -31.43 7.12 21.84
C ALA A 121 -31.39 6.26 23.12
N GLY A 122 -30.20 5.92 23.62
CA GLY A 122 -30.01 5.00 24.75
C GLY A 122 -30.37 3.55 24.42
N LEU A 123 -30.25 3.14 23.16
CA LEU A 123 -30.52 1.78 22.68
C LEU A 123 -29.34 0.86 23.05
N LYS A 124 -29.64 -0.29 23.65
CA LYS A 124 -28.65 -1.31 24.01
C LYS A 124 -29.18 -2.68 23.63
N ASN A 125 -28.90 -3.10 22.41
CA ASN A 125 -29.31 -4.39 21.90
C ASN A 125 -28.16 -5.10 21.18
N GLN A 126 -28.44 -6.32 20.70
CA GLN A 126 -27.45 -7.14 19.99
C GLN A 126 -26.94 -6.48 18.70
N ASN A 127 -27.73 -5.62 18.05
CA ASN A 127 -27.33 -4.90 16.85
C ASN A 127 -26.28 -3.84 17.17
N CYS A 128 -26.34 -3.17 18.33
CA CYS A 128 -25.28 -2.29 18.81
C CYS A 128 -23.95 -3.06 18.96
N ASP A 129 -23.98 -4.24 19.60
CA ASP A 129 -22.79 -5.06 19.80
C ASP A 129 -22.20 -5.58 18.46
N ALA A 130 -23.07 -6.01 17.54
CA ALA A 130 -22.69 -6.45 16.21
C ALA A 130 -22.08 -5.30 15.38
N ALA A 131 -22.70 -4.11 15.40
CA ALA A 131 -22.20 -2.92 14.74
C ALA A 131 -20.86 -2.47 15.32
N LEU A 132 -20.69 -2.48 16.66
CA LEU A 132 -19.41 -2.16 17.31
C LEU A 132 -18.29 -3.14 16.90
N THR A 133 -18.61 -4.43 16.87
CA THR A 133 -17.66 -5.47 16.45
C THR A 133 -17.25 -5.27 14.99
N LEU A 134 -18.22 -5.05 14.09
CA LEU A 134 -17.96 -4.79 12.68
C LEU A 134 -17.17 -3.49 12.47
N TYR A 135 -17.50 -2.42 13.21
CA TYR A 135 -16.77 -1.15 13.15
C TYR A 135 -15.29 -1.35 13.49
N ARG A 136 -14.99 -2.08 14.57
CA ARG A 136 -13.61 -2.42 14.97
C ARG A 136 -12.89 -3.23 13.90
N GLN A 137 -13.56 -4.21 13.29
CA GLN A 137 -12.99 -5.00 12.20
C GLN A 137 -12.64 -4.15 10.99
N LEU A 138 -13.57 -3.29 10.55
CA LEU A 138 -13.35 -2.42 9.38
C LEU A 138 -12.23 -1.40 9.60
N ILE A 139 -12.05 -0.90 10.82
CA ILE A 139 -10.90 -0.04 11.16
C ILE A 139 -9.59 -0.81 10.98
N VAL A 140 -9.50 -2.04 11.50
CA VAL A 140 -8.31 -2.87 11.35
C VAL A 140 -8.02 -3.19 9.89
N GLU A 141 -9.05 -3.57 9.12
CA GLU A 141 -8.90 -3.85 7.68
C GLU A 141 -8.40 -2.61 6.93
N ALA A 142 -8.95 -1.42 7.22
CA ALA A 142 -8.52 -0.17 6.59
C ALA A 142 -7.08 0.21 6.96
N ALA A 143 -6.68 0.04 8.22
CA ALA A 143 -5.32 0.29 8.66
C ALA A 143 -4.32 -0.69 8.04
N GLN A 144 -4.68 -1.98 7.94
CA GLN A 144 -3.85 -3.00 7.27
C GLN A 144 -3.68 -2.70 5.78
N ALA A 145 -4.76 -2.29 5.10
CA ALA A 145 -4.68 -1.89 3.70
C ALA A 145 -3.74 -0.69 3.50
N GLN A 146 -3.81 0.32 4.37
CA GLN A 146 -2.90 1.48 4.32
C GLN A 146 -1.45 1.10 4.59
N LEU A 147 -1.18 0.21 5.55
CA LEU A 147 0.17 -0.31 5.79
C LEU A 147 0.71 -1.07 4.56
N GLN A 148 -0.11 -1.91 3.93
CA GLN A 148 0.28 -2.64 2.72
C GLN A 148 0.56 -1.70 1.54
N GLU A 149 -0.27 -0.67 1.37
CA GLU A 149 -0.06 0.36 0.34
C GLU A 149 1.26 1.10 0.58
N ALA A 150 1.54 1.55 1.80
CA ALA A 150 2.78 2.23 2.14
C ALA A 150 4.03 1.34 1.90
N LEU A 151 3.93 0.05 2.23
CA LEU A 151 4.97 -0.94 1.92
C LEU A 151 5.22 -1.09 0.42
N GLN A 152 4.17 -1.04 -0.40
CA GLN A 152 4.28 -1.12 -1.86
C GLN A 152 4.85 0.15 -2.50
N VAL A 153 4.54 1.31 -1.92
CA VAL A 153 5.11 2.59 -2.36
C VAL A 153 6.62 2.60 -2.15
N GLY A 154 7.09 2.04 -1.02
CA GLY A 154 8.52 1.87 -0.76
C GLY A 154 9.19 3.10 -0.14
N GLU A 155 8.42 4.08 0.33
CA GLU A 155 8.92 5.34 0.89
C GLU A 155 8.81 5.33 2.43
N ILE A 156 9.90 5.72 3.11
CA ILE A 156 10.00 5.76 4.58
C ILE A 156 8.90 6.66 5.20
N GLU A 157 8.74 7.87 4.68
CA GLU A 157 7.77 8.85 5.22
C GLU A 157 6.33 8.31 5.16
N ASN A 158 5.96 7.64 4.06
CA ASN A 158 4.63 7.06 3.91
C ASN A 158 4.40 5.89 4.87
N LEU A 159 5.41 5.04 5.06
CA LEU A 159 5.33 3.92 6.00
C LEU A 159 5.23 4.42 7.45
N GLU A 160 5.97 5.47 7.81
CA GLU A 160 5.89 6.11 9.13
C GLU A 160 4.50 6.69 9.42
N GLN A 161 3.93 7.43 8.47
CA GLN A 161 2.59 8.00 8.60
C GLN A 161 1.53 6.89 8.71
N ALA A 162 1.66 5.82 7.90
CA ALA A 162 0.76 4.68 7.95
C ALA A 162 0.85 3.95 9.31
N ILE A 163 2.05 3.75 9.86
CA ILE A 163 2.28 3.19 11.19
C ILE A 163 1.66 4.07 12.28
N GLU A 164 1.93 5.37 12.28
CA GLU A 164 1.39 6.30 13.28
C GLU A 164 -0.14 6.31 13.28
N LYS A 165 -0.75 6.33 12.09
CA LYS A 165 -2.20 6.28 11.93
C LYS A 165 -2.78 4.94 12.37
N ALA A 166 -2.15 3.84 11.99
CA ALA A 166 -2.52 2.49 12.39
C ALA A 166 -2.48 2.32 13.93
N GLU A 167 -1.48 2.90 14.60
CA GLU A 167 -1.37 2.88 16.07
C GLU A 167 -2.47 3.69 16.76
N LYS A 168 -2.82 4.84 16.20
CA LYS A 168 -3.95 5.67 16.69
C LYS A 168 -5.29 4.97 16.51
N ASP A 169 -5.51 4.38 15.34
CA ASP A 169 -6.80 3.82 14.95
C ASP A 169 -7.04 2.41 15.54
N MET A 170 -6.00 1.59 15.69
CA MET A 170 -6.10 0.20 16.15
C MET A 170 -5.74 0.00 17.64
N ALA A 171 -5.75 1.04 18.46
CA ALA A 171 -5.41 0.95 19.88
C ALA A 171 -6.16 -0.23 20.57
N GLY A 172 -5.42 -1.30 20.87
CA GLY A 172 -5.93 -2.49 21.56
C GLY A 172 -6.54 -3.61 20.70
N ILE A 173 -6.40 -3.60 19.36
CA ILE A 173 -7.06 -4.59 18.48
C ILE A 173 -6.09 -5.58 17.81
N SER A 174 -4.92 -5.14 17.30
CA SER A 174 -3.90 -6.05 16.75
C SER A 174 -2.54 -5.36 16.53
N GLU A 175 -1.51 -5.83 17.23
CA GLU A 175 -0.14 -5.28 17.15
C GLU A 175 0.71 -5.92 16.04
N LYS A 176 0.32 -7.09 15.49
CA LYS A 176 1.19 -7.87 14.61
C LYS A 176 1.59 -7.12 13.34
N GLY A 177 0.63 -6.56 12.61
CA GLY A 177 0.91 -5.83 11.36
C GLY A 177 1.73 -4.56 11.59
N VAL A 178 1.49 -3.83 12.69
CA VAL A 178 2.27 -2.65 13.08
C VAL A 178 3.71 -3.04 13.42
N LYS A 179 3.90 -4.15 14.13
CA LYS A 179 5.23 -4.65 14.47
C LYS A 179 6.04 -5.03 13.23
N GLU A 180 5.44 -5.78 12.30
CA GLU A 180 6.07 -6.15 11.02
C GLU A 180 6.44 -4.89 10.21
N ALA A 181 5.54 -3.91 10.14
CA ALA A 181 5.80 -2.64 9.46
C ALA A 181 6.97 -1.85 10.12
N ARG A 182 7.05 -1.83 11.46
CA ARG A 182 8.17 -1.20 12.19
C ARG A 182 9.51 -1.90 11.95
N GLU A 183 9.52 -3.24 11.90
CA GLU A 183 10.72 -4.01 11.58
C GLU A 183 11.20 -3.69 10.16
N GLN A 184 10.27 -3.63 9.20
CA GLN A 184 10.56 -3.23 7.83
C GLN A 184 11.09 -1.79 7.75
N LEU A 185 10.46 -0.84 8.44
CA LEU A 185 10.91 0.55 8.52
C LEU A 185 12.34 0.64 9.07
N GLY A 186 12.66 -0.12 10.12
CA GLY A 186 14.02 -0.20 10.66
C GLY A 186 15.03 -0.71 9.65
N SER A 187 14.66 -1.70 8.84
CA SER A 187 15.52 -2.19 7.75
C SER A 187 15.74 -1.14 6.65
N TRP A 188 14.71 -0.37 6.29
CA TRP A 188 14.79 0.67 5.26
C TRP A 188 15.67 1.83 5.70
N ARG A 189 15.52 2.30 6.93
CA ARG A 189 16.38 3.37 7.48
C ARG A 189 17.85 2.96 7.52
N LYS A 190 18.14 1.73 7.94
CA LYS A 190 19.53 1.22 7.92
C LYS A 190 20.10 1.20 6.50
N LEU A 191 19.31 0.75 5.53
CA LEU A 191 19.73 0.73 4.12
C LEU A 191 19.91 2.15 3.55
N GLU A 192 19.05 3.09 3.93
CA GLU A 192 19.19 4.51 3.55
C GLU A 192 20.47 5.11 4.09
N GLU A 193 20.83 4.83 5.34
CA GLU A 193 22.11 5.24 5.94
C GLU A 193 23.30 4.66 5.18
N GLU A 194 23.26 3.36 4.84
CA GLU A 194 24.31 2.68 4.05
C GLU A 194 24.46 3.30 2.66
N ILE A 195 23.35 3.58 1.97
CA ILE A 195 23.36 4.22 0.64
C ILE A 195 23.85 5.67 0.72
N THR A 196 23.46 6.40 1.76
CA THR A 196 23.91 7.78 2.00
C THR A 196 25.43 7.81 2.19
N ALA A 197 25.95 6.94 3.05
CA ALA A 197 27.39 6.82 3.28
C ALA A 197 28.14 6.44 1.98
N ALA A 198 27.57 5.55 1.16
CA ALA A 198 28.13 5.17 -0.13
C ALA A 198 28.12 6.33 -1.16
N CYS A 199 27.08 7.17 -1.14
CA CYS A 199 27.00 8.38 -1.97
C CYS A 199 28.09 9.39 -1.57
N GLU A 200 28.31 9.57 -0.27
CA GLU A 200 29.32 10.48 0.27
C GLU A 200 30.75 9.99 0.00
N SER A 201 31.00 8.69 0.20
CA SER A 201 32.30 8.07 -0.03
C SER A 201 32.64 7.92 -1.52
N LYS A 202 31.62 7.98 -2.38
CA LYS A 202 31.70 7.71 -3.83
C LYS A 202 32.28 6.33 -4.15
N VAL A 203 32.09 5.36 -3.25
CA VAL A 203 32.51 3.98 -3.46
C VAL A 203 31.44 3.26 -4.28
N LEU A 204 31.67 3.16 -5.58
CA LEU A 204 30.72 2.63 -6.57
C LEU A 204 30.25 1.20 -6.26
N SER A 205 31.15 0.34 -5.78
CA SER A 205 30.80 -1.03 -5.41
C SER A 205 29.83 -1.11 -4.22
N GLU A 206 29.89 -0.15 -3.29
CA GLU A 206 28.94 -0.02 -2.18
C GLU A 206 27.62 0.56 -2.66
N LEU A 207 27.67 1.58 -3.54
CA LEU A 207 26.48 2.15 -4.18
C LEU A 207 25.68 1.08 -4.94
N LYS A 208 26.34 0.25 -5.74
CA LYS A 208 25.71 -0.83 -6.49
C LYS A 208 25.05 -1.85 -5.56
N LYS A 209 25.77 -2.29 -4.52
CA LYS A 209 25.21 -3.20 -3.50
C LYS A 209 23.99 -2.62 -2.80
N GLY A 210 24.04 -1.34 -2.42
CA GLY A 210 22.93 -0.65 -1.78
C GLY A 210 21.71 -0.51 -2.70
N VAL A 211 21.93 -0.16 -3.97
CA VAL A 211 20.86 -0.07 -4.98
C VAL A 211 20.23 -1.44 -5.26
N ASP A 212 21.03 -2.50 -5.37
CA ASP A 212 20.53 -3.87 -5.58
C ASP A 212 19.73 -4.36 -4.36
N ALA A 213 20.23 -4.08 -3.15
CA ALA A 213 19.52 -4.38 -1.91
C ALA A 213 18.18 -3.62 -1.85
N ALA A 214 18.16 -2.34 -2.19
CA ALA A 214 16.94 -1.52 -2.22
C ALA A 214 15.92 -2.06 -3.22
N ALA A 215 16.38 -2.47 -4.42
CA ALA A 215 15.52 -3.08 -5.43
C ALA A 215 14.91 -4.40 -4.94
N SER A 216 15.67 -5.24 -4.24
CA SER A 216 15.20 -6.54 -3.74
C SER A 216 14.07 -6.43 -2.70
N ILE A 217 14.00 -5.33 -1.96
CA ILE A 217 12.99 -5.08 -0.92
C ILE A 217 11.95 -4.02 -1.32
N GLY A 218 12.01 -3.54 -2.56
CA GLY A 218 11.10 -2.50 -3.07
C GLY A 218 11.28 -1.12 -2.45
N PHE A 219 12.42 -0.84 -1.82
CA PHE A 219 12.71 0.46 -1.18
C PHE A 219 13.00 1.54 -2.22
N ARG A 220 12.34 2.68 -2.08
CA ARG A 220 12.39 3.83 -2.98
C ARG A 220 12.58 5.10 -2.15
N SER A 221 13.83 5.51 -1.96
CA SER A 221 14.14 6.84 -1.41
C SER A 221 14.81 7.73 -2.43
N ARG A 222 14.94 9.01 -2.06
CA ARG A 222 15.68 10.00 -2.85
C ARG A 222 17.15 9.61 -2.98
N GLU A 223 17.71 8.99 -1.96
CA GLU A 223 19.09 8.54 -1.85
C GLU A 223 19.32 7.35 -2.79
N VAL A 224 18.36 6.42 -2.90
CA VAL A 224 18.39 5.36 -3.92
C VAL A 224 18.38 5.95 -5.33
N ALA A 225 17.58 6.99 -5.58
CA ALA A 225 17.53 7.66 -6.88
C ALA A 225 18.86 8.38 -7.20
N LEU A 226 19.44 9.08 -6.22
CA LEU A 226 20.75 9.71 -6.34
C LEU A 226 21.86 8.68 -6.61
N ALA A 227 21.88 7.57 -5.87
CA ALA A 227 22.83 6.49 -6.07
C ALA A 227 22.75 5.90 -7.49
N LYS A 228 21.53 5.69 -8.01
CA LYS A 228 21.31 5.25 -9.40
C LYS A 228 21.83 6.27 -10.42
N GLN A 229 21.62 7.57 -10.16
CA GLN A 229 22.13 8.62 -11.02
C GLN A 229 23.67 8.63 -11.04
N LEU A 230 24.32 8.56 -9.88
CA LEU A 230 25.79 8.52 -9.77
C LEU A 230 26.38 7.30 -10.48
N LEU A 231 25.75 6.13 -10.34
CA LEU A 231 26.16 4.93 -11.07
C LEU A 231 26.00 5.12 -12.59
N ALA A 232 24.92 5.76 -13.06
CA ALA A 232 24.71 6.01 -14.48
C ALA A 232 25.72 7.02 -15.06
N GLU A 233 26.04 8.09 -14.33
CA GLU A 233 27.05 9.08 -14.71
C GLU A 233 28.45 8.44 -14.81
N GLN A 234 28.77 7.55 -13.87
CA GLN A 234 30.01 6.80 -13.89
C GLN A 234 30.09 5.86 -15.11
N CYS A 235 29.04 5.08 -15.37
CA CYS A 235 28.97 4.21 -16.54
C CYS A 235 29.14 4.98 -17.86
N ALA A 236 28.57 6.19 -17.95
CA ALA A 236 28.75 7.04 -19.12
C ALA A 236 30.21 7.51 -19.29
N THR A 237 30.86 7.89 -18.19
CA THR A 237 32.27 8.31 -18.19
C THR A 237 33.20 7.15 -18.60
N ASP A 238 32.97 5.96 -18.05
CA ASP A 238 33.75 4.76 -18.38
C ASP A 238 33.54 4.32 -19.85
N LEU A 239 32.33 4.49 -20.39
CA LEU A 239 32.03 4.30 -21.82
C LEU A 239 32.79 5.30 -22.70
N GLU A 240 32.81 6.58 -22.34
CA GLU A 240 33.57 7.60 -23.07
C GLU A 240 35.08 7.33 -23.06
N GLU A 241 35.63 6.86 -21.93
CA GLU A 241 37.04 6.45 -21.85
C GLU A 241 37.33 5.25 -22.76
N LEU A 242 36.46 4.23 -22.75
CA LEU A 242 36.58 3.07 -23.64
C LEU A 242 36.55 3.48 -25.11
N GLU A 243 35.57 4.31 -25.51
CA GLU A 243 35.47 4.80 -26.88
C GLU A 243 36.68 5.64 -27.30
N SER A 244 37.21 6.46 -26.39
CA SER A 244 38.40 7.26 -26.62
C SER A 244 39.64 6.37 -26.81
N ALA A 245 39.79 5.32 -26.00
CA ALA A 245 40.87 4.36 -26.13
C ALA A 245 40.78 3.55 -27.43
N MET A 246 39.57 3.20 -27.86
CA MET A 246 39.33 2.55 -29.16
C MET A 246 39.70 3.47 -30.33
N LYS A 247 39.35 4.77 -30.25
CA LYS A 247 39.67 5.77 -31.29
C LYS A 247 41.17 6.07 -31.39
N LEU A 248 41.89 6.03 -30.27
CA LEU A 248 43.34 6.26 -30.22
C LEU A 248 44.14 5.20 -31.00
N GLY A 249 43.57 4.02 -31.27
CA GLY A 249 44.25 2.99 -32.05
C GLY A 249 45.45 2.33 -31.35
N SER A 250 45.60 2.52 -30.03
CA SER A 250 46.73 2.00 -29.23
C SER A 250 46.32 0.76 -28.43
N PRO A 251 46.78 -0.45 -28.81
CA PRO A 251 46.41 -1.69 -28.12
C PRO A 251 46.78 -1.68 -26.64
N LYS A 252 47.92 -1.07 -26.28
CA LYS A 252 48.37 -0.99 -24.88
C LYS A 252 47.40 -0.17 -24.02
N LYS A 253 46.98 1.00 -24.51
CA LYS A 253 46.04 1.86 -23.78
C LYS A 253 44.65 1.23 -23.71
N LEU A 254 44.16 0.65 -24.80
CA LEU A 254 42.88 -0.05 -24.83
C LEU A 254 42.86 -1.27 -23.90
N HIS A 255 43.95 -2.03 -23.83
CA HIS A 255 44.07 -3.16 -22.90
C HIS A 255 44.02 -2.72 -21.43
N SER A 256 44.75 -1.66 -21.06
CA SER A 256 44.72 -1.09 -19.71
C SER A 256 43.30 -0.66 -19.33
N VAL A 257 42.63 0.10 -20.20
CA VAL A 257 41.25 0.56 -19.95
C VAL A 257 40.30 -0.63 -19.81
N LEU A 258 40.38 -1.64 -20.68
CA LEU A 258 39.55 -2.84 -20.56
C LEU A 258 39.79 -3.64 -19.28
N GLN A 259 41.04 -3.70 -18.80
CA GLN A 259 41.36 -4.35 -17.54
C GLN A 259 40.76 -3.58 -16.37
N ASP A 260 40.97 -2.26 -16.32
CA ASP A 260 40.43 -1.39 -15.27
C ASP A 260 38.88 -1.49 -15.22
N LEU A 261 38.21 -1.48 -16.37
CA LEU A 261 36.76 -1.62 -16.48
C LEU A 261 36.24 -3.01 -16.11
N ALA A 262 37.00 -4.07 -16.42
CA ALA A 262 36.65 -5.43 -16.04
C ALA A 262 36.78 -5.65 -14.52
N GLU A 263 37.79 -5.03 -13.89
CA GLU A 263 37.97 -5.07 -12.43
C GLU A 263 36.84 -4.33 -11.70
N LYS A 264 36.34 -3.23 -12.27
CA LYS A 264 35.18 -2.50 -11.73
C LYS A 264 33.84 -3.26 -11.91
N ASN A 265 33.71 -4.09 -12.96
CA ASN A 265 32.48 -4.82 -13.29
C ASN A 265 31.24 -3.90 -13.43
N GLU A 266 31.45 -2.74 -14.06
CA GLU A 266 30.49 -1.63 -14.14
C GLU A 266 29.90 -1.44 -15.55
N LEU A 267 30.59 -1.85 -16.62
CA LEU A 267 30.04 -1.78 -17.98
C LEU A 267 29.13 -2.97 -18.32
N ALA A 268 28.24 -2.72 -19.28
CA ALA A 268 27.48 -3.79 -19.91
C ALA A 268 28.43 -4.77 -20.62
N ALA A 269 28.09 -6.06 -20.55
CA ALA A 269 28.89 -7.13 -21.14
C ALA A 269 29.11 -6.95 -22.66
N GLU A 270 28.15 -6.32 -23.35
CA GLU A 270 28.24 -6.04 -24.79
C GLU A 270 29.32 -5.01 -25.12
N ASP A 271 29.47 -3.96 -24.31
CA ASP A 271 30.46 -2.92 -24.53
C ASP A 271 31.88 -3.43 -24.23
N LEU A 272 32.04 -4.21 -23.15
CA LEU A 272 33.31 -4.89 -22.88
C LEU A 272 33.70 -5.84 -24.02
N LYS A 273 32.73 -6.59 -24.55
CA LYS A 273 32.96 -7.47 -25.71
C LYS A 273 33.38 -6.68 -26.94
N ARG A 274 32.70 -5.57 -27.25
CA ARG A 274 33.05 -4.68 -28.36
C ARG A 274 34.47 -4.12 -28.22
N GLY A 275 34.86 -3.70 -27.03
CA GLY A 275 36.23 -3.25 -26.76
C GLY A 275 37.26 -4.37 -26.92
N GLN A 276 36.97 -5.58 -26.45
CA GLN A 276 37.86 -6.76 -26.62
C GLN A 276 38.04 -7.15 -28.10
N GLU A 277 36.98 -7.09 -28.90
CA GLU A 277 37.04 -7.32 -30.35
C GLU A 277 37.92 -6.28 -31.04
N CYS A 278 37.78 -5.00 -30.66
CA CYS A 278 38.63 -3.92 -31.15
C CYS A 278 40.10 -4.14 -30.76
N LEU A 279 40.38 -4.53 -29.51
CA LEU A 279 41.73 -4.84 -29.05
C LEU A 279 42.36 -5.97 -29.86
N LYS A 280 41.62 -7.06 -30.12
CA LYS A 280 42.10 -8.17 -30.96
C LYS A 280 42.44 -7.72 -32.37
N ALA A 281 41.56 -6.92 -32.99
CA ALA A 281 41.81 -6.37 -34.32
C ALA A 281 43.07 -5.49 -34.34
N GLN A 282 43.25 -4.62 -33.34
CA GLN A 282 44.43 -3.77 -33.22
C GLN A 282 45.72 -4.59 -33.02
N GLN A 283 45.70 -5.62 -32.17
CA GLN A 283 46.86 -6.51 -31.96
C GLN A 283 47.22 -7.29 -33.22
N SER A 284 46.23 -7.81 -33.95
CA SER A 284 46.45 -8.50 -35.23
C SER A 284 47.04 -7.56 -36.29
N GLY A 285 46.55 -6.31 -36.39
CA GLY A 285 47.10 -5.33 -37.31
C GLY A 285 48.54 -4.91 -36.95
N TYR A 286 48.85 -4.73 -35.66
CA TYR A 286 50.21 -4.43 -35.19
C TYR A 286 51.19 -5.54 -35.60
N LYS A 287 50.81 -6.79 -35.34
CA LYS A 287 51.63 -7.94 -35.70
C LYS A 287 51.81 -8.06 -37.22
N ALA A 288 50.75 -7.84 -38.00
CA ALA A 288 50.84 -7.85 -39.46
C ALA A 288 51.79 -6.76 -39.99
N LEU A 289 51.81 -5.57 -39.38
CA LEU A 289 52.76 -4.51 -39.71
C LEU A 289 54.19 -4.90 -39.34
N GLU A 290 54.43 -5.45 -38.15
CA GLU A 290 55.76 -5.93 -37.74
C GLU A 290 56.30 -7.01 -38.69
N ASP A 291 55.47 -8.01 -39.02
CA ASP A 291 55.82 -9.10 -39.93
C ASP A 291 56.09 -8.57 -41.36
N ALA A 292 55.27 -7.63 -41.85
CA ALA A 292 55.43 -7.05 -43.18
C ALA A 292 56.64 -6.11 -43.26
N MET A 293 56.95 -5.36 -42.21
CA MET A 293 58.16 -4.55 -42.14
C MET A 293 59.42 -5.41 -42.06
N ALA A 294 59.35 -6.66 -41.60
CA ALA A 294 60.48 -7.59 -41.68
C ALA A 294 60.64 -8.23 -43.07
N SER A 295 59.62 -8.17 -43.92
CA SER A 295 59.62 -8.74 -45.27
C SER A 295 60.17 -7.76 -46.32
N PRO A 296 60.90 -8.23 -47.34
CA PRO A 296 61.31 -7.40 -48.48
C PRO A 296 60.17 -7.20 -49.51
N GLN A 297 58.97 -7.74 -49.30
CA GLN A 297 57.88 -7.69 -50.27
C GLN A 297 56.97 -6.47 -50.08
N ILE A 298 56.91 -5.60 -51.10
CA ILE A 298 56.06 -4.39 -51.10
C ILE A 298 54.57 -4.72 -50.90
N ASP A 299 54.06 -5.75 -51.57
CA ASP A 299 52.64 -6.11 -51.51
C ASP A 299 52.19 -6.52 -50.10
N SER A 300 53.06 -7.20 -49.35
CA SER A 300 52.81 -7.59 -47.97
C SER A 300 52.68 -6.36 -47.06
N LEU A 301 53.52 -5.34 -47.28
CA LEU A 301 53.43 -4.07 -46.55
C LEU A 301 52.17 -3.28 -46.90
N LYS A 302 51.75 -3.25 -48.18
CA LYS A 302 50.48 -2.64 -48.61
C LYS A 302 49.27 -3.33 -47.97
N GLN A 303 49.26 -4.66 -47.94
CA GLN A 303 48.19 -5.43 -47.30
C GLN A 303 48.15 -5.18 -45.78
N ALA A 304 49.30 -5.18 -45.11
CA ALA A 304 49.39 -4.90 -43.68
C ALA A 304 48.93 -3.48 -43.33
N LEU A 305 49.27 -2.48 -44.14
CA LEU A 305 48.81 -1.10 -43.95
C LEU A 305 47.29 -0.96 -44.13
N ARG A 306 46.68 -1.67 -45.10
CA ARG A 306 45.20 -1.70 -45.23
C ARG A 306 44.54 -2.36 -44.02
N ALA A 307 45.06 -3.49 -43.56
CA ALA A 307 44.54 -4.15 -42.36
C ALA A 307 44.70 -3.27 -41.11
N ALA A 308 45.80 -2.53 -41.01
CA ALA A 308 46.03 -1.55 -39.96
C ALA A 308 45.03 -0.38 -40.02
N GLU A 309 44.70 0.10 -41.22
CA GLU A 309 43.68 1.12 -41.42
C GLU A 309 42.27 0.65 -41.04
N GLU A 310 41.89 -0.57 -41.44
CA GLU A 310 40.61 -1.21 -41.06
C GLU A 310 40.50 -1.38 -39.54
N ALA A 311 41.61 -1.73 -38.87
CA ALA A 311 41.71 -1.82 -37.42
C ALA A 311 41.85 -0.45 -36.72
N LYS A 312 41.85 0.65 -37.49
CA LYS A 312 42.04 2.04 -37.01
C LYS A 312 43.32 2.22 -36.19
N LEU A 313 44.38 1.53 -36.56
CA LEU A 313 45.67 1.68 -35.92
C LEU A 313 46.24 3.07 -36.15
N GLN A 314 46.78 3.63 -35.08
CA GLN A 314 47.51 4.90 -35.08
C GLN A 314 48.81 4.73 -34.31
N GLY A 315 49.80 5.57 -34.61
CA GLY A 315 51.05 5.65 -33.88
C GLY A 315 52.30 5.34 -34.70
N PRO A 316 53.47 5.33 -34.04
CA PRO A 316 54.77 5.38 -34.71
C PRO A 316 55.03 4.20 -35.62
N LEU A 317 54.55 3.00 -35.27
CA LEU A 317 54.74 1.81 -36.10
C LEU A 317 54.06 1.93 -37.47
N ARG A 318 52.86 2.54 -37.50
CA ARG A 318 52.13 2.78 -38.75
C ARG A 318 52.85 3.84 -39.58
N GLU A 319 53.27 4.94 -38.96
CA GLU A 319 54.05 6.00 -39.62
C GLU A 319 55.37 5.48 -40.20
N GLU A 320 56.09 4.63 -39.45
CA GLU A 320 57.30 3.95 -39.90
C GLU A 320 57.03 3.01 -41.08
N ALA A 321 55.94 2.24 -41.03
CA ALA A 321 55.53 1.36 -42.11
C ALA A 321 55.13 2.14 -43.38
N GLU A 322 54.41 3.25 -43.24
CA GLU A 322 54.06 4.14 -44.36
C GLU A 322 55.31 4.76 -44.99
N LYS A 323 56.26 5.23 -44.17
CA LYS A 323 57.54 5.75 -44.65
C LYS A 323 58.36 4.67 -45.36
N LYS A 324 58.44 3.46 -44.79
CA LYS A 324 59.13 2.33 -45.41
C LYS A 324 58.50 1.94 -46.74
N LEU A 325 57.17 1.97 -46.84
CA LEU A 325 56.48 1.72 -48.11
C LEU A 325 56.90 2.74 -49.17
N GLN A 326 56.93 4.03 -48.83
CA GLN A 326 57.38 5.09 -49.74
C GLN A 326 58.83 4.87 -50.19
N GLU A 327 59.74 4.51 -49.27
CA GLU A 327 61.14 4.21 -49.58
C GLU A 327 61.26 2.99 -50.52
N MET A 328 60.48 1.94 -50.30
CA MET A 328 60.48 0.74 -51.15
C MET A 328 59.89 1.02 -52.54
N GLU A 329 58.85 1.83 -52.64
CA GLU A 329 58.27 2.26 -53.93
C GLU A 329 59.26 3.10 -54.74
N GLN A 330 59.93 4.07 -54.11
CA GLN A 330 60.97 4.87 -54.76
C GLN A 330 62.15 4.01 -55.25
N ASN A 331 62.60 3.04 -54.43
CA ASN A 331 63.66 2.12 -54.83
C ASN A 331 63.22 1.22 -56.00
N SER A 332 61.98 0.74 -56.00
CA SER A 332 61.45 -0.07 -57.10
C SER A 332 61.36 0.73 -58.41
N GLU A 333 60.95 2.00 -58.35
CA GLU A 333 60.94 2.91 -59.50
C GLU A 333 62.35 3.16 -60.03
N LEU A 334 63.32 3.39 -59.13
CA LEU A 334 64.73 3.56 -59.50
C LEU A 334 65.31 2.30 -60.15
N GLU A 335 65.01 1.11 -59.61
CA GLU A 335 65.42 -0.17 -60.20
C GLU A 335 64.81 -0.39 -61.58
N GLN A 336 63.53 -0.06 -61.77
CA GLN A 336 62.88 -0.11 -63.08
C GLN A 336 63.52 0.85 -64.07
N ALA A 337 63.80 2.10 -63.64
CA ALA A 337 64.47 3.10 -64.47
C ALA A 337 65.90 2.68 -64.86
N LEU A 338 66.64 2.06 -63.93
CA LEU A 338 67.97 1.49 -64.21
C LEU A 338 67.88 0.33 -65.20
N GLN A 339 66.95 -0.60 -65.01
CA GLN A 339 66.74 -1.71 -65.96
C GLN A 339 66.31 -1.22 -67.35
N GLU A 340 65.54 -0.13 -67.41
CA GLU A 340 65.13 0.48 -68.67
C GLU A 340 66.30 1.20 -69.34
N ALA A 341 67.14 1.91 -68.57
CA ALA A 341 68.38 2.50 -69.07
C ALA A 341 69.35 1.43 -69.61
N ASP A 342 69.54 0.32 -68.87
CA ASP A 342 70.36 -0.81 -69.32
C ASP A 342 69.81 -1.46 -70.59
N ARG A 343 68.48 -1.53 -70.73
CA ARG A 343 67.83 -2.01 -71.97
C ARG A 343 68.03 -1.06 -73.15
N ILE A 344 68.02 0.24 -72.91
CA ILE A 344 68.28 1.25 -73.95
C ILE A 344 69.74 1.17 -74.40
N GLU A 345 70.70 1.02 -73.49
CA GLU A 345 72.12 0.83 -73.84
C GLU A 345 72.40 -0.51 -74.56
N ALA A 346 71.58 -1.54 -74.33
CA ALA A 346 71.73 -2.86 -74.96
C ALA A 346 71.04 -3.00 -76.34
N GLN A 347 70.36 -1.96 -76.85
CA GLN A 347 69.81 -1.95 -78.22
C GLN A 347 70.85 -1.35 -79.20
N PRO A 348 71.39 -2.14 -80.15
CA PRO A 348 72.45 -1.72 -81.06
C PRO A 348 72.03 -0.70 -82.13
#